data_AF-A0A2M8PMP9-F1
#
_entry.id   AF-A0A2M8PMP9-F1
#
_cell.length_a   1.000
_cell.length_b   1.000
_cell.length_c   1.000
_cell.angle_alpha   90.00
_cell.angle_beta   90.00
_cell.angle_gamma   90.00
#
_symmetry.space_group_name_H-M   'P 1'
#
loop_
_entity.id
_entity.type
_entity.pdbx_description
1 polymer ?
#
loop_
_entity_poly.entity_id
_entity_poly.type
_entity_poly.pdbx_seq_one_letter_code
_entity_poly.pdbx_strand_id
1 'polypeptide(L)'
;MDRTVPKTGSEDIELYMRTYYSLLRSTDTIQIATLEESHMAMESSLHVHARDPKPDIAALTYSSLRLPDVMPEVDYVLIGQIEQSFKEAGYDQVETWKRVYAPGRRRRVHYDGENTLAVFIASRSDIDDLVPMLTAYQIEWNKLHNILKSEVAKLFLAQNRDQHKPLTESEIDLLANNILHISTE
;
A
#
# COMPACT_ATOMS: atom_id res chain seq x y z
N MET A 1 -33.18 26.81 11.14
CA MET A 1 -32.21 25.89 11.78
C MET A 1 -32.09 24.72 10.82
N ASP A 2 -31.17 24.83 9.88
CA ASP A 2 -31.01 23.86 8.81
C ASP A 2 -30.34 22.61 9.40
N ARG A 3 -31.09 21.50 9.44
CA ARG A 3 -30.63 20.22 9.94
C ARG A 3 -30.32 19.35 8.73
N THR A 4 -29.16 19.56 8.12
CA THR A 4 -28.60 18.61 7.18
C THR A 4 -28.31 17.30 7.93
N VAL A 5 -28.84 16.20 7.40
CA VAL A 5 -28.56 14.84 7.90
C VAL A 5 -27.04 14.61 7.81
N PRO A 6 -26.36 14.18 8.89
CA PRO A 6 -24.95 13.83 8.80
C PRO A 6 -24.82 12.69 7.80
N LYS A 7 -24.05 12.89 6.74
CA LYS A 7 -23.59 11.77 5.92
C LYS A 7 -22.45 11.12 6.72
N THR A 8 -22.76 10.07 7.47
CA THR A 8 -21.80 9.32 8.29
C THR A 8 -20.50 9.03 7.55
N GLY A 9 -20.56 8.62 6.28
CA GLY A 9 -19.36 8.37 5.47
C GLY A 9 -18.44 9.59 5.24
N SER A 10 -18.93 10.83 5.38
CA SER A 10 -18.07 12.02 5.31
C SER A 10 -17.28 12.22 6.61
N GLU A 11 -17.87 11.88 7.75
CA GLU A 11 -17.25 12.08 9.07
C GLU A 11 -16.07 11.12 9.25
N ASP A 12 -16.21 9.86 8.84
CA ASP A 12 -15.15 8.85 8.93
C ASP A 12 -13.98 9.18 7.99
N ILE A 13 -14.26 9.68 6.78
CA ILE A 13 -13.23 10.22 5.87
C ILE A 13 -12.51 11.39 6.52
N GLU A 14 -13.22 12.38 7.05
CA GLU A 14 -12.59 13.53 7.70
C GLU A 14 -11.79 13.12 8.95
N LEU A 15 -12.23 12.11 9.69
CA LEU A 15 -11.50 11.57 10.84
C LEU A 15 -10.21 10.87 10.40
N TYR A 16 -10.25 10.07 9.34
CA TYR A 16 -9.07 9.44 8.77
C TYR A 16 -8.06 10.49 8.29
N MET A 17 -8.53 11.51 7.57
CA MET A 17 -7.72 12.65 7.14
C MET A 17 -7.05 13.36 8.31
N ARG A 18 -7.83 13.70 9.34
CA ARG A 18 -7.29 14.34 10.56
C ARG A 18 -6.26 13.47 11.27
N THR A 19 -6.46 12.15 11.28
CA THR A 19 -5.53 11.19 11.89
C THR A 19 -4.17 11.24 11.21
N TYR A 20 -4.07 11.02 9.89
CA TYR A 20 -2.77 11.03 9.24
C TYR A 20 -2.14 12.43 9.18
N TYR A 21 -2.92 13.50 9.02
CA TYR A 21 -2.38 14.85 9.10
C TYR A 21 -1.80 15.16 10.49
N SER A 22 -2.41 14.61 11.54
CA SER A 22 -1.89 14.76 12.89
C SER A 22 -0.57 14.04 13.08
N LEU A 23 -0.45 12.81 12.57
CA LEU A 23 0.77 12.02 12.65
C LEU A 23 1.92 12.68 11.85
N LEU A 24 1.63 13.20 10.66
CA LEU A 24 2.58 13.88 9.79
C LEU A 24 2.99 15.29 10.27
N ARG A 25 2.43 15.79 11.38
CA ARG A 25 2.97 17.00 12.04
C ARG A 25 4.26 16.72 12.80
N SER A 26 4.51 15.47 13.19
CA SER A 26 5.79 15.06 13.76
C SER A 26 6.80 14.77 12.65
N THR A 27 8.09 14.97 12.92
CA THR A 27 9.18 14.59 12.02
C THR A 27 9.65 13.15 12.24
N ASP A 28 9.08 12.47 13.24
CA ASP A 28 9.44 11.10 13.57
C ASP A 28 8.82 10.10 12.59
N THR A 29 9.44 8.93 12.49
CA THR A 29 8.90 7.83 11.69
C THR A 29 7.60 7.33 12.29
N ILE A 30 6.55 7.27 11.48
CA ILE A 30 5.27 6.67 11.83
C ILE A 30 5.13 5.33 11.14
N GLN A 31 4.62 4.33 11.85
CA GLN A 31 4.30 3.05 11.22
C GLN A 31 2.97 3.17 10.49
N ILE A 32 2.93 2.76 9.21
CA ILE A 32 1.70 2.70 8.42
C ILE A 32 0.64 1.82 9.12
N ALA A 33 1.06 0.81 9.89
CA ALA A 33 0.18 -0.04 10.70
C ALA A 33 -0.72 0.76 11.67
N THR A 34 -0.27 1.93 12.14
CA THR A 34 -1.07 2.80 13.02
C THR A 34 -2.30 3.38 12.32
N LEU A 35 -2.30 3.40 10.98
CA LEU A 35 -3.41 3.92 10.18
C LEU A 35 -4.42 2.84 9.78
N GLU A 36 -4.11 1.55 9.91
CA GLU A 36 -4.92 0.46 9.34
C GLU A 36 -6.35 0.45 9.89
N GLU A 37 -6.53 0.50 11.20
CA GLU A 37 -7.87 0.54 11.83
C GLU A 37 -8.69 1.73 11.36
N SER A 38 -8.07 2.92 11.33
CA SER A 38 -8.74 4.14 10.87
C SER A 38 -9.06 4.11 9.37
N HIS A 39 -8.23 3.47 8.57
CA HIS A 39 -8.46 3.25 7.13
C HIS A 39 -9.62 2.29 6.89
N MET A 40 -9.67 1.18 7.63
CA MET A 40 -10.77 0.22 7.58
C MET A 40 -12.09 0.83 8.05
N ALA A 41 -12.05 1.67 9.10
CA ALA A 41 -13.22 2.38 9.61
C ALA A 41 -13.76 3.44 8.63
N MET A 42 -12.90 3.98 7.77
CA MET A 42 -13.30 4.93 6.72
C MET A 42 -14.20 4.29 5.64
N GLU A 43 -14.18 2.97 5.50
CA GLU A 43 -14.96 2.23 4.49
C GLU A 43 -14.74 2.77 3.07
N SER A 44 -13.47 2.87 2.67
CA SER A 44 -13.06 3.33 1.33
C SER A 44 -13.75 2.55 0.20
N SER A 45 -14.32 3.26 -0.77
CA SER A 45 -14.86 2.65 -1.99
C SER A 45 -13.80 2.02 -2.90
N LEU A 46 -12.52 2.35 -2.68
CA LEU A 46 -11.37 1.75 -3.39
C LEU A 46 -10.78 0.55 -2.65
N HIS A 47 -11.31 0.22 -1.47
CA HIS A 47 -10.79 -0.84 -0.61
C HIS A 47 -11.94 -1.47 0.20
N VAL A 48 -12.91 -2.01 -0.52
CA VAL A 48 -14.20 -2.46 0.02
C VAL A 48 -14.01 -3.64 0.99
N HIS A 49 -13.02 -4.50 0.73
CA HIS A 49 -12.77 -5.70 1.54
C HIS A 49 -11.60 -5.53 2.52
N ALA A 50 -11.30 -4.29 2.94
CA ALA A 50 -10.20 -4.00 3.85
C ALA A 50 -10.25 -4.83 5.16
N ARG A 51 -11.45 -5.05 5.71
CA ARG A 51 -11.68 -5.85 6.94
C ARG A 51 -11.77 -7.36 6.70
N ASP A 52 -11.93 -7.80 5.45
CA ASP A 52 -12.00 -9.23 5.14
C ASP A 52 -10.62 -9.87 5.37
N PRO A 53 -10.51 -11.05 6.00
CA PRO A 53 -9.25 -11.79 6.04
C PRO A 53 -8.69 -12.17 4.65
N LYS A 54 -9.53 -12.22 3.63
CA LYS A 54 -9.13 -12.49 2.24
C LYS A 54 -8.62 -11.22 1.56
N PRO A 55 -7.71 -11.35 0.58
CA PRO A 55 -7.20 -10.18 -0.14
C PRO A 55 -8.27 -9.53 -1.01
N ASP A 56 -8.37 -8.20 -0.94
CA ASP A 56 -9.04 -7.34 -1.90
C ASP A 56 -8.12 -7.15 -3.12
N ILE A 57 -8.30 -8.00 -4.12
CA ILE A 57 -7.46 -8.01 -5.33
C ILE A 57 -7.61 -6.71 -6.13
N ALA A 58 -8.77 -6.07 -6.09
CA ALA A 58 -8.99 -4.79 -6.75
C ALA A 58 -8.17 -3.69 -6.05
N ALA A 59 -8.21 -3.62 -4.72
CA ALA A 59 -7.43 -2.64 -3.94
C ALA A 59 -5.92 -2.89 -4.05
N LEU A 60 -5.50 -4.15 -4.01
CA LEU A 60 -4.10 -4.54 -4.20
C LEU A 60 -3.60 -4.14 -5.58
N THR A 61 -4.37 -4.43 -6.64
CA THR A 61 -4.01 -4.05 -8.01
C THR A 61 -3.96 -2.53 -8.16
N TYR A 62 -4.98 -1.83 -7.63
CA TYR A 62 -5.08 -0.39 -7.69
C TYR A 62 -3.88 0.31 -7.04
N SER A 63 -3.48 -0.16 -5.85
CA SER A 63 -2.35 0.38 -5.09
C SER A 63 -1.00 -0.01 -5.71
N SER A 64 -0.82 -1.27 -6.10
CA SER A 64 0.43 -1.76 -6.73
C SER A 64 0.73 -1.05 -8.05
N LEU A 65 -0.29 -0.70 -8.83
CA LEU A 65 -0.09 0.09 -10.05
C LEU A 65 0.32 1.55 -9.77
N ARG A 66 0.14 2.06 -8.56
CA ARG A 66 0.41 3.46 -8.21
C ARG A 66 1.59 3.65 -7.27
N LEU A 67 2.22 2.55 -6.87
CA LEU A 67 3.49 2.51 -6.17
C LEU A 67 4.56 1.88 -7.10
N PRO A 68 5.85 2.18 -6.89
CA PRO A 68 6.91 1.54 -7.67
C PRO A 68 7.01 0.04 -7.36
N ASP A 69 7.60 -0.73 -8.27
CA ASP A 69 7.80 -2.18 -8.12
C ASP A 69 8.76 -2.57 -6.98
N VAL A 70 9.61 -1.64 -6.53
CA VAL A 70 10.55 -1.82 -5.41
C VAL A 70 9.87 -1.86 -4.03
N MET A 71 8.55 -1.63 -3.93
CA MET A 71 7.86 -1.57 -2.63
C MET A 71 8.10 -2.77 -1.69
N PRO A 72 8.24 -4.03 -2.15
CA PRO A 72 8.56 -5.15 -1.25
C PRO A 72 9.92 -5.03 -0.54
N GLU A 73 10.81 -4.18 -1.04
CA GLU A 73 12.13 -3.91 -0.45
C GLU A 73 12.13 -2.66 0.44
N VAL A 74 11.06 -1.85 0.42
CA VAL A 74 11.01 -0.55 1.09
C VAL A 74 10.55 -0.69 2.55
N ASP A 75 11.41 -0.25 3.47
CA ASP A 75 11.12 -0.10 4.89
C ASP A 75 10.68 1.33 5.25
N TYR A 76 11.23 2.33 4.54
CA TYR A 76 11.02 3.74 4.84
C TYR A 76 10.51 4.53 3.63
N VAL A 77 9.44 5.30 3.83
CA VAL A 77 8.96 6.26 2.84
C VAL A 77 9.17 7.68 3.36
N LEU A 78 10.06 8.42 2.72
CA LEU A 78 10.33 9.81 3.02
C LEU A 78 9.46 10.71 2.15
N ILE A 79 8.79 11.68 2.75
CA ILE A 79 7.91 12.61 2.04
C ILE A 79 8.49 14.02 2.18
N GLY A 80 8.72 14.68 1.04
CA GLY A 80 9.26 16.04 1.02
C GLY A 80 8.80 16.80 -0.22
N GLN A 81 8.83 18.14 -0.16
CA GLN A 81 8.46 18.97 -1.32
C GLN A 81 9.66 19.32 -2.18
N ILE A 82 10.80 19.58 -1.54
CA ILE A 82 12.03 20.02 -2.18
C ILE A 82 13.22 19.22 -1.67
N GLU A 83 14.29 19.16 -2.46
CA GLU A 83 15.51 18.42 -2.14
C GLU A 83 16.14 18.87 -0.81
N GLN A 84 16.07 20.17 -0.54
CA GLN A 84 16.59 20.76 0.69
C GLN A 84 15.94 20.16 1.96
N SER A 85 14.65 19.81 1.92
CA SER A 85 13.96 19.20 3.07
C SER A 85 14.51 17.81 3.41
N PHE A 86 14.93 17.05 2.40
CA PHE A 86 15.56 15.74 2.62
C PHE A 86 16.97 15.90 3.20
N LYS A 87 17.75 16.85 2.68
CA LYS A 87 19.09 17.18 3.18
C LYS A 87 19.06 17.62 4.65
N GLU A 88 18.12 18.47 5.01
CA GLU A 88 17.91 18.91 6.41
C GLU A 88 17.53 17.77 7.36
N ALA A 89 16.89 16.72 6.84
CA ALA A 89 16.54 15.51 7.57
C ALA A 89 17.68 14.46 7.60
N GLY A 90 18.86 14.76 7.05
CA GLY A 90 20.02 13.87 7.04
C GLY A 90 20.09 12.91 5.84
N TYR A 91 19.21 13.09 4.84
CA TYR A 91 19.24 12.32 3.60
C TYR A 91 19.95 13.14 2.51
N ASP A 92 21.27 13.07 2.55
CA ASP A 92 22.11 13.71 1.55
C ASP A 92 21.93 13.01 0.19
N GLN A 93 21.87 13.82 -0.87
CA GLN A 93 21.94 13.35 -2.26
C GLN A 93 20.76 12.47 -2.73
N VAL A 94 19.55 12.67 -2.21
CA VAL A 94 18.32 12.02 -2.72
C VAL A 94 18.15 12.22 -4.24
N GLU A 95 18.65 13.31 -4.80
CA GLU A 95 18.67 13.57 -6.24
C GLU A 95 19.52 12.58 -7.06
N THR A 96 20.48 11.90 -6.42
CA THR A 96 21.36 10.90 -7.04
C THR A 96 20.80 9.48 -6.94
N TRP A 97 19.82 9.26 -6.07
CA TRP A 97 19.17 7.98 -5.88
C TRP A 97 18.49 7.50 -7.17
N LYS A 98 18.31 6.18 -7.29
CA LYS A 98 17.73 5.57 -8.49
C LYS A 98 16.33 6.09 -8.72
N ARG A 99 16.08 6.61 -9.90
CA ARG A 99 14.75 7.04 -10.31
C ARG A 99 13.84 5.84 -10.55
N VAL A 100 12.73 5.76 -9.82
CA VAL A 100 11.73 4.68 -9.95
C VAL A 100 10.36 5.24 -10.31
N TYR A 101 9.51 4.39 -10.89
CA TYR A 101 8.26 4.81 -11.51
C TYR A 101 7.12 3.86 -11.16
N ALA A 102 5.92 4.41 -11.03
CA ALA A 102 4.68 3.64 -10.90
C ALA A 102 3.85 3.75 -12.20
N PRO A 103 3.23 2.66 -12.69
CA PRO A 103 2.46 2.65 -13.94
C PRO A 103 1.29 3.65 -13.98
N GLY A 104 0.52 3.74 -12.90
CA GLY A 104 -0.81 4.37 -12.83
C GLY A 104 -0.84 5.75 -12.17
N ARG A 105 0.28 6.24 -11.61
CA ARG A 105 0.37 7.58 -11.03
C ARG A 105 1.80 8.11 -11.11
N ARG A 106 1.98 9.19 -11.87
CA ARG A 106 3.30 9.83 -12.04
C ARG A 106 3.63 10.68 -10.81
N ARG A 107 4.59 10.21 -10.00
CA ARG A 107 5.20 10.98 -8.90
C ARG A 107 6.70 11.09 -9.10
N ARG A 108 7.32 12.12 -8.51
CA ARG A 108 8.77 12.17 -8.43
C ARG A 108 9.21 11.29 -7.25
N VAL A 109 9.61 10.06 -7.54
CA VAL A 109 10.10 9.08 -6.56
C VAL A 109 11.56 8.69 -6.82
N HIS A 110 12.39 8.57 -5.79
CA HIS A 110 13.73 7.99 -5.90
C HIS A 110 13.92 6.91 -4.83
N TYR A 111 14.68 5.89 -5.17
CA TYR A 111 14.97 4.74 -4.33
C TYR A 111 16.47 4.66 -4.09
N ASP A 112 16.88 4.53 -2.84
CA ASP A 112 18.30 4.43 -2.44
C ASP A 112 18.98 3.16 -2.98
N GLY A 113 18.20 2.15 -3.36
CA GLY A 113 18.71 0.85 -3.79
C GLY A 113 18.77 -0.18 -2.67
N GLU A 114 18.35 0.18 -1.46
CA GLU A 114 18.41 -0.67 -0.27
C GLU A 114 17.03 -0.85 0.36
N ASN A 115 16.44 0.21 0.93
CA ASN A 115 15.14 0.12 1.60
C ASN A 115 14.40 1.46 1.79
N THR A 116 14.91 2.57 1.24
CA THR A 116 14.32 3.89 1.45
C THR A 116 13.81 4.51 0.15
N LEU A 117 12.55 4.91 0.18
CA LEU A 117 11.85 5.54 -0.94
C LEU A 117 11.58 7.02 -0.64
N ALA A 118 12.23 7.91 -1.37
CA ALA A 118 11.96 9.35 -1.30
C ALA A 118 10.87 9.76 -2.30
N VAL A 119 9.74 10.23 -1.80
CA VAL A 119 8.58 10.70 -2.56
C VAL A 119 8.48 12.22 -2.49
N PHE A 120 8.60 12.86 -3.64
CA PHE A 120 8.39 14.29 -3.78
C PHE A 120 6.91 14.59 -4.01
N ILE A 121 6.35 15.42 -3.14
CA ILE A 121 4.95 15.86 -3.20
C ILE A 121 4.87 17.33 -3.61
N ALA A 122 3.86 17.70 -4.40
CA ALA A 122 3.63 19.08 -4.83
C ALA A 122 2.49 19.74 -4.05
N SER A 123 1.58 18.95 -3.46
CA SER A 123 0.41 19.47 -2.77
C SER A 123 -0.09 18.56 -1.64
N ARG A 124 -1.04 19.08 -0.85
CA ARG A 124 -1.78 18.28 0.15
C ARG A 124 -2.50 17.08 -0.47
N SER A 125 -3.06 17.24 -1.67
CA SER A 125 -3.74 16.13 -2.35
C SER A 125 -2.79 14.98 -2.71
N ASP A 126 -1.49 15.23 -2.82
CA ASP A 126 -0.54 14.13 -3.00
C ASP A 126 -0.39 13.29 -1.73
N ILE A 127 -0.48 13.91 -0.54
CA ILE A 127 -0.53 13.21 0.75
C ILE A 127 -1.85 12.45 0.87
N ASP A 128 -2.97 13.11 0.53
CA ASP A 128 -4.31 12.52 0.56
C ASP A 128 -4.44 11.31 -0.37
N ASP A 129 -3.59 11.19 -1.40
CA ASP A 129 -3.52 10.01 -2.28
C ASP A 129 -2.46 9.00 -1.80
N LEU A 130 -1.26 9.46 -1.42
CA LEU A 130 -0.14 8.58 -1.06
C LEU A 130 -0.42 7.79 0.23
N VAL A 131 -0.87 8.46 1.29
CA VAL A 131 -1.04 7.83 2.60
C VAL A 131 -2.08 6.71 2.55
N PRO A 132 -3.31 6.92 2.04
CA PRO A 132 -4.28 5.83 1.95
C PRO A 132 -3.82 4.70 1.03
N MET A 133 -3.06 5.00 -0.03
CA MET A 133 -2.52 3.95 -0.89
C MET A 133 -1.46 3.09 -0.21
N LEU A 134 -0.55 3.69 0.56
CA LEU A 134 0.45 2.94 1.32
C LEU A 134 -0.24 2.03 2.36
N THR A 135 -1.26 2.55 3.05
CA THR A 135 -2.05 1.78 4.01
C THR A 135 -2.79 0.63 3.33
N ALA A 136 -3.47 0.88 2.20
CA ALA A 136 -4.16 -0.16 1.45
C ALA A 136 -3.19 -1.24 0.94
N TYR A 137 -2.06 -0.83 0.37
CA TYR A 137 -1.02 -1.74 -0.07
C TYR A 137 -0.51 -2.61 1.08
N GLN A 138 -0.21 -2.02 2.24
CA GLN A 138 0.27 -2.76 3.40
C GLN A 138 -0.75 -3.80 3.89
N ILE A 139 -2.02 -3.41 4.05
CA ILE A 139 -3.09 -4.31 4.48
C ILE A 139 -3.14 -5.53 3.55
N GLU A 140 -3.20 -5.29 2.24
CA GLU A 140 -3.38 -6.36 1.25
C GLU A 140 -2.12 -7.20 1.04
N TRP A 141 -0.94 -6.58 1.07
CA TRP A 141 0.33 -7.27 1.05
C TRP A 141 0.49 -8.18 2.26
N ASN A 142 0.09 -7.73 3.45
CA ASN A 142 0.16 -8.51 4.68
C ASN A 142 -0.81 -9.70 4.65
N LYS A 143 -2.02 -9.55 4.10
CA LYS A 143 -2.96 -10.66 3.88
C LYS A 143 -2.32 -11.73 2.99
N LEU A 144 -1.77 -11.35 1.84
CA LEU A 144 -1.09 -12.27 0.93
C LEU A 144 0.12 -12.94 1.60
N HIS A 145 0.95 -12.18 2.31
CA HIS A 145 2.11 -12.72 3.03
C HIS A 145 1.70 -13.78 4.05
N ASN A 146 0.62 -13.53 4.81
CA ASN A 146 0.10 -14.49 5.78
C ASN A 146 -0.44 -15.75 5.10
N ILE A 147 -1.14 -15.62 3.97
CA ILE A 147 -1.63 -16.76 3.18
C ILE A 147 -0.46 -17.59 2.64
N LEU A 148 0.57 -16.96 2.09
CA LEU A 148 1.75 -17.63 1.55
C LEU A 148 2.59 -18.34 2.63
N LYS A 149 2.45 -17.91 3.89
CA LYS A 149 3.04 -18.60 5.06
C LYS A 149 2.24 -19.81 5.53
N SER A 150 1.04 -20.07 4.98
CA SER A 150 0.27 -21.27 5.31
C SER A 150 0.96 -22.54 4.83
N GLU A 151 0.75 -23.66 5.53
CA GLU A 151 1.35 -24.94 5.15
C GLU A 151 0.88 -25.42 3.77
N VAL A 152 -0.38 -25.15 3.41
CA VAL A 152 -0.92 -25.50 2.08
C VAL A 152 -0.19 -24.72 0.99
N ALA A 153 -0.02 -23.40 1.14
CA ALA A 153 0.71 -22.58 0.18
C ALA A 153 2.18 -23.02 0.05
N LYS A 154 2.86 -23.27 1.18
CA LYS A 154 4.25 -23.76 1.17
C LYS A 154 4.39 -25.10 0.46
N LEU A 155 3.49 -26.06 0.73
CA LEU A 155 3.50 -27.36 0.08
C LEU A 155 3.27 -27.22 -1.43
N PHE A 156 2.32 -26.39 -1.84
CA PHE A 156 2.07 -26.10 -3.25
C PHE A 156 3.31 -25.50 -3.93
N LEU A 157 3.94 -24.48 -3.32
CA LEU A 157 5.17 -23.87 -3.83
C LEU A 157 6.34 -24.85 -3.88
N ALA A 158 6.49 -25.71 -2.87
CA ALA A 158 7.55 -26.72 -2.82
C ALA A 158 7.38 -27.79 -3.92
N GLN A 159 6.15 -28.23 -4.17
CA GLN A 159 5.84 -29.19 -5.24
C GLN A 159 6.08 -28.63 -6.63
N ASN A 160 5.86 -27.33 -6.82
CA ASN A 160 6.00 -26.66 -8.12
C ASN A 160 7.35 -25.96 -8.32
N ARG A 161 8.29 -26.04 -7.36
CA ARG A 161 9.52 -25.23 -7.37
C ARG A 161 10.38 -25.42 -8.62
N ASP A 162 10.54 -26.66 -9.08
CA ASP A 162 11.39 -27.02 -10.22
C ASP A 162 10.56 -27.29 -11.49
N GLN A 163 9.27 -26.94 -11.47
CA GLN A 163 8.39 -27.16 -12.59
C GLN A 163 8.66 -26.11 -13.68
N HIS A 164 9.03 -26.59 -14.87
CA HIS A 164 9.27 -25.74 -16.05
C HIS A 164 8.04 -25.64 -16.98
N LYS A 165 6.96 -26.36 -16.65
CA LYS A 165 5.70 -26.32 -17.39
C LYS A 165 4.74 -25.35 -16.71
N PRO A 166 3.94 -24.57 -17.47
CA PRO A 166 2.85 -23.79 -16.89
C PRO A 166 1.93 -24.66 -16.04
N LEU A 167 1.34 -24.06 -14.99
CA LEU A 167 0.30 -24.71 -14.20
C LEU A 167 -0.89 -25.09 -15.09
N THR A 168 -1.45 -26.27 -14.84
CA THR A 168 -2.70 -26.71 -15.45
C THR A 168 -3.88 -25.86 -14.97
N GLU A 169 -4.98 -25.83 -15.71
CA GLU A 169 -6.20 -25.11 -15.30
C GLU A 169 -6.68 -25.54 -13.91
N SER A 170 -6.58 -26.83 -13.57
CA SER A 170 -6.92 -27.33 -12.23
C SER A 170 -5.98 -26.84 -11.12
N GLU A 171 -4.68 -26.69 -11.42
CA GLU A 171 -3.72 -26.17 -10.44
C GLU A 171 -3.90 -24.66 -10.26
N ILE A 172 -4.26 -23.94 -11.33
CA ILE A 172 -4.61 -22.51 -11.27
C ILE A 172 -5.87 -22.32 -10.44
N ASP A 173 -6.90 -23.13 -10.66
CA ASP A 173 -8.16 -23.09 -9.89
C ASP A 173 -7.91 -23.36 -8.40
N LEU A 174 -7.14 -24.41 -8.09
CA LEU A 174 -6.71 -24.71 -6.72
C LEU A 174 -5.95 -23.54 -6.09
N LEU A 175 -4.98 -22.96 -6.82
CA LEU A 175 -4.20 -21.84 -6.33
C LEU A 175 -5.06 -20.60 -6.09
N ALA A 176 -5.94 -20.24 -7.03
CA ALA A 176 -6.76 -19.06 -6.95
C ALA A 176 -7.84 -19.17 -5.85
N ASN A 177 -8.60 -20.26 -5.84
CA ASN A 177 -9.79 -20.39 -5.00
C ASN A 177 -9.50 -20.98 -3.62
N ASN A 178 -8.60 -21.96 -3.53
CA ASN A 178 -8.36 -22.70 -2.29
C ASN A 178 -7.16 -22.20 -1.51
N ILE A 179 -6.16 -21.60 -2.17
CA ILE A 179 -4.94 -21.11 -1.52
C ILE A 179 -4.99 -19.59 -1.36
N LEU A 180 -5.07 -18.84 -2.46
CA LEU A 180 -4.98 -17.39 -2.46
C LEU A 180 -6.32 -16.69 -2.15
N HIS A 181 -7.43 -17.43 -2.24
CA HIS A 181 -8.79 -16.92 -2.04
C HIS A 181 -9.09 -15.65 -2.86
N ILE A 182 -8.61 -15.63 -4.10
CA ILE A 182 -8.84 -14.56 -5.06
C ILE A 182 -10.29 -14.67 -5.53
N SER A 183 -11.17 -13.84 -4.99
CA SER A 183 -12.54 -13.74 -5.50
C SER A 183 -12.52 -13.12 -6.90
N THR A 184 -12.85 -13.92 -7.92
CA THR A 184 -13.26 -13.42 -9.23
C THR A 184 -14.77 -13.17 -9.19
N GLU A 185 -15.19 -12.09 -8.52
CA GLU A 185 -16.53 -11.53 -8.72
C GLU A 185 -16.45 -10.32 -9.66
#